data_AF-M1BQ39-F1
#
_entry.id   AF-M1BQ39-F1
#
_cell.length_a   1.000
_cell.length_b   1.000
_cell.length_c   1.000
_cell.angle_alpha   90.00
_cell.angle_beta   90.00
_cell.angle_gamma   90.00
#
_symmetry.space_group_name_H-M   'P 1'
#
loop_
_entity.id
_entity.type
_entity.pdbx_description
1 polymer ?
#
loop_
_entity_poly.entity_id
_entity_poly.type
_entity_poly.pdbx_seq_one_letter_code
_entity_poly.pdbx_strand_id
1 'polypeptide(L)'
;MLLGFPTNETFFMVCFSFAEGPLAWALIVWRCSLVFSSVDKTVSVFIHLLPGLVFFTIWWWDPVFFGAMHPEGTPERASWPYVENQSYLWKWLFFVPLAAYFFWQVLYYLIVEVLRRQRLLRDPEVMTSYRELSKKAKKANNMWWRLSGLLGDQNRLLMFILLQAIFTVATTALTVPIFLSYKLHMVYQILKVSASVWNGGDFLLEVMPRQVILKEKKKSETRDVTEQQHENPLQENSMKTPQ
;
A
#
# COMPACT_ATOMS: atom_id res chain seq x y z
N MET A 1 6.35 9.68 -18.89
CA MET A 1 5.47 9.68 -20.08
C MET A 1 4.18 8.96 -19.73
N LEU A 2 3.04 9.64 -19.74
CA LEU A 2 1.73 8.97 -19.64
C LEU A 2 1.44 8.33 -20.99
N LEU A 3 1.44 6.99 -21.04
CA LEU A 3 1.23 6.25 -22.28
C LEU A 3 -0.14 6.64 -22.89
N GLY A 4 -0.14 7.08 -24.15
CA GLY A 4 -1.34 7.44 -24.90
C GLY A 4 -1.81 8.91 -24.77
N PHE A 5 -1.56 9.58 -23.65
CA PHE A 5 -1.99 10.97 -23.42
C PHE A 5 -0.89 11.84 -22.78
N PRO A 6 0.27 11.99 -23.44
CA PRO A 6 1.42 12.68 -22.85
C PRO A 6 1.19 14.18 -22.62
N THR A 7 0.31 14.82 -23.39
CA THR A 7 0.07 16.28 -23.33
C THR A 7 -1.16 16.67 -22.51
N ASN A 8 -1.87 15.71 -21.91
CA ASN A 8 -3.09 15.99 -21.16
C ASN A 8 -2.76 16.34 -19.70
N GLU A 9 -2.76 17.63 -19.39
CA GLU A 9 -2.52 18.17 -18.04
C GLU A 9 -3.50 17.62 -17.00
N THR A 10 -4.79 17.58 -17.32
CA THR A 10 -5.81 17.09 -16.37
C THR A 10 -5.61 15.63 -16.00
N PHE A 11 -5.20 14.80 -16.98
CA PHE A 11 -4.87 13.40 -16.74
C PHE A 11 -3.58 13.27 -15.93
N PHE A 12 -2.59 14.12 -16.18
CA PHE A 12 -1.37 14.20 -15.37
C PHE A 12 -1.69 14.53 -13.91
N MET A 13 -2.54 15.52 -13.63
CA MET A 13 -2.95 15.88 -12.27
C MET A 13 -3.67 14.72 -11.56
N VAL A 14 -4.54 14.00 -12.27
CA VAL A 14 -5.25 12.83 -11.69
C VAL A 14 -4.26 11.72 -11.34
N CYS A 15 -3.35 11.38 -12.25
CA CYS A 15 -2.33 10.36 -11.99
C CYS A 15 -1.34 10.78 -10.90
N PHE A 16 -0.94 12.05 -10.88
CA PHE A 16 -0.13 12.64 -9.82
C PHE A 16 -0.81 12.44 -8.46
N SER A 17 -2.10 12.74 -8.37
CA SER A 17 -2.84 12.60 -7.12
C SER A 17 -2.88 11.15 -6.62
N PHE A 18 -3.00 10.15 -7.51
CA PHE A 18 -2.94 8.76 -7.08
C PHE A 18 -1.54 8.35 -6.64
N ALA A 19 -0.51 8.80 -7.37
CA ALA A 19 0.88 8.48 -7.11
C ALA A 19 1.39 9.09 -5.79
N GLU A 20 1.20 10.39 -5.58
CA GLU A 20 1.65 11.13 -4.39
C GLU A 20 0.66 11.08 -3.22
N GLY A 21 -0.58 10.65 -3.47
CA GLY A 21 -1.61 10.49 -2.45
C GLY A 21 -1.61 9.08 -1.85
N PRO A 22 -2.70 8.31 -1.98
CA PRO A 22 -2.85 7.03 -1.29
C PRO A 22 -1.71 6.04 -1.54
N LEU A 23 -1.15 6.01 -2.77
CA LEU A 23 -0.09 5.09 -3.14
C LEU A 23 1.23 5.41 -2.42
N ALA A 24 1.71 6.65 -2.49
CA ALA A 24 2.92 7.04 -1.77
C ALA A 24 2.77 6.91 -0.25
N TRP A 25 1.62 7.29 0.31
CA TRP A 25 1.38 7.18 1.75
C TRP A 25 1.31 5.74 2.26
N ALA A 26 0.91 4.79 1.41
CA ALA A 26 0.94 3.36 1.72
C ALA A 26 2.36 2.87 2.07
N LEU A 27 3.41 3.44 1.45
CA LEU A 27 4.80 3.14 1.78
C LEU A 27 5.12 3.43 3.25
N ILE A 28 4.62 4.55 3.77
CA ILE A 28 4.88 5.01 5.14
C ILE A 28 3.97 4.25 6.13
N VAL A 29 2.65 4.25 5.87
CA VAL A 29 1.65 3.70 6.80
C VAL A 29 1.78 2.19 6.96
N TRP A 30 2.05 1.47 5.87
CA TRP A 30 2.25 0.01 5.92
C TRP A 30 3.70 -0.39 6.20
N ARG A 31 4.55 0.58 6.49
CA ARG A 31 5.97 0.39 6.80
C ARG A 31 6.68 -0.50 5.78
N CYS A 32 6.54 -0.15 4.50
CA CYS A 32 7.25 -0.86 3.44
C CYS A 32 8.76 -0.73 3.65
N SER A 33 9.42 -1.87 3.85
CA SER A 33 10.85 -1.97 4.17
C SER A 33 11.66 -2.12 2.88
N LEU A 34 12.63 -1.24 2.64
CA LEU A 34 13.59 -1.42 1.56
C LEU A 34 14.66 -2.43 1.99
N VAL A 35 14.62 -3.63 1.43
CA VAL A 35 15.50 -4.75 1.80
C VAL A 35 15.94 -5.47 0.53
N PHE A 36 17.18 -5.23 0.10
CA PHE A 36 17.70 -5.76 -1.17
C PHE A 36 17.83 -7.29 -1.21
N SER A 37 17.87 -7.96 -0.05
CA SER A 37 17.86 -9.43 0.02
C SER A 37 16.49 -10.05 -0.24
N SER A 38 15.43 -9.25 -0.38
CA SER A 38 14.07 -9.71 -0.64
C SER A 38 13.47 -8.96 -1.83
N VAL A 39 13.23 -9.69 -2.91
CA VAL A 39 12.60 -9.16 -4.13
C VAL A 39 11.21 -8.61 -3.82
N ASP A 40 10.38 -9.35 -3.08
CA ASP A 40 9.01 -8.92 -2.73
C ASP A 40 9.00 -7.58 -1.99
N LYS A 41 9.92 -7.37 -1.05
CA LYS A 41 10.04 -6.12 -0.31
C LYS A 41 10.54 -4.98 -1.19
N THR A 42 11.54 -5.25 -2.03
CA THR A 42 12.09 -4.26 -2.96
C THR A 42 11.05 -3.81 -3.98
N VAL A 43 10.36 -4.77 -4.61
CA VAL A 43 9.25 -4.51 -5.54
C VAL A 43 8.14 -3.75 -4.82
N SER A 44 7.76 -4.16 -3.61
CA SER A 44 6.76 -3.45 -2.81
C SER A 44 7.17 -2.00 -2.53
N VAL A 45 8.44 -1.66 -2.32
CA VAL A 45 8.85 -0.25 -2.18
C VAL A 45 8.76 0.47 -3.52
N PHE A 46 9.27 -0.15 -4.59
CA PHE A 46 9.37 0.49 -5.90
C PHE A 46 8.01 0.83 -6.51
N ILE A 47 7.01 -0.03 -6.38
CA ILE A 47 5.66 0.26 -6.90
C ILE A 47 4.99 1.45 -6.21
N HIS A 48 5.37 1.77 -4.97
CA HIS A 48 4.84 2.93 -4.24
C HIS A 48 5.73 4.17 -4.38
N LEU A 49 7.04 3.99 -4.56
CA LEU A 49 8.01 5.09 -4.62
C LEU A 49 8.21 5.65 -6.04
N LEU A 50 8.40 4.77 -7.03
CA LEU A 50 8.81 5.16 -8.38
C LEU A 50 7.79 6.04 -9.10
N PRO A 51 6.46 5.77 -9.05
CA PRO A 51 5.50 6.62 -9.75
C PRO A 51 5.62 8.08 -9.30
N GLY A 52 5.67 8.30 -7.98
CA GLY A 52 5.81 9.63 -7.41
C GLY A 52 7.13 10.32 -7.79
N LEU A 53 8.25 9.58 -7.77
CA LEU A 53 9.54 10.13 -8.19
C LEU A 53 9.54 10.57 -9.66
N VAL A 54 8.90 9.79 -10.54
CA VAL A 54 8.74 10.14 -11.97
C VAL A 54 7.91 11.41 -12.12
N PHE A 55 6.81 11.54 -11.37
CA PHE A 55 6.00 12.75 -11.37
C PHE A 55 6.77 13.96 -10.83
N PHE A 56 7.56 13.79 -9.77
CA PHE A 56 8.44 14.84 -9.26
C PHE A 56 9.45 15.32 -10.31
N THR A 57 10.10 14.40 -11.02
CA THR A 57 11.07 14.76 -12.07
C THR A 57 10.40 15.47 -13.24
N ILE A 58 9.25 14.97 -13.71
CA ILE A 58 8.54 15.59 -14.83
C ILE A 58 8.06 17.00 -14.43
N TRP A 59 7.44 17.10 -13.25
CA TRP A 59 6.81 18.34 -12.80
C TRP A 59 7.80 19.48 -12.56
N TRP A 60 8.98 19.18 -12.01
CA TRP A 60 9.95 20.21 -11.60
C TRP A 60 11.19 20.31 -12.50
N TRP A 61 11.50 19.27 -13.28
CA TRP A 61 12.78 19.14 -13.97
C TRP A 61 12.68 18.81 -15.47
N ASP A 62 11.47 18.68 -16.04
CA ASP A 62 11.25 18.46 -17.47
C ASP A 62 10.51 19.65 -18.12
N PRO A 63 11.23 20.72 -18.50
CA PRO A 63 10.62 21.90 -19.09
C PRO A 63 9.99 21.64 -20.46
N VAL A 64 10.47 20.64 -21.20
CA VAL A 64 9.98 20.30 -22.55
C VAL A 64 8.61 19.63 -22.46
N PHE A 65 8.48 18.65 -21.57
CA PHE A 65 7.20 17.96 -21.36
C PHE A 65 6.17 18.87 -20.70
N PHE A 66 6.61 19.75 -19.78
CA PHE A 66 5.75 20.74 -19.17
C PHE A 66 5.24 21.77 -20.19
N GLY A 67 6.12 22.30 -21.05
CA GLY A 67 5.75 23.21 -22.13
C GLY A 67 4.73 22.60 -23.09
N ALA A 68 4.84 21.30 -23.38
CA ALA A 68 3.91 20.58 -24.26
C ALA A 68 2.51 20.33 -23.66
N MET A 69 2.32 20.50 -22.34
CA MET A 69 1.00 20.41 -21.70
C MET A 69 0.22 21.73 -21.74
N HIS A 70 0.87 22.84 -22.11
CA HIS A 70 0.22 24.13 -22.21
C HIS A 70 -0.41 24.36 -23.59
N PRO A 71 -1.59 25.01 -23.67
CA PRO A 71 -2.18 25.41 -24.95
C PRO A 71 -1.26 26.36 -25.74
N GLU A 72 -1.16 26.17 -27.05
CA GLU A 72 -0.43 27.07 -27.94
C GLU A 72 -0.92 28.52 -27.78
N GLY A 73 0.02 29.46 -27.59
CA GLY A 73 -0.28 30.88 -27.35
C GLY A 73 -0.24 31.31 -25.89
N THR A 74 0.01 30.39 -24.95
CA THR A 74 0.41 30.73 -23.58
C THR A 74 1.93 30.96 -23.53
N PRO A 75 2.44 32.01 -22.85
CA PRO A 75 3.86 32.31 -22.84
C PRO A 75 4.66 31.12 -22.27
N GLU A 76 5.83 30.82 -22.85
CA GLU A 76 6.81 29.85 -22.34
C GLU A 76 7.17 30.21 -20.90
N ARG A 77 6.43 29.67 -19.94
CA ARG A 77 6.65 29.95 -18.53
C ARG A 77 7.68 28.96 -18.00
N ALA A 78 8.91 29.44 -17.88
CA ALA A 78 9.91 28.83 -17.02
C ALA A 78 9.36 28.80 -15.58
N SER A 79 8.81 27.66 -15.16
CA SER A 79 8.61 27.27 -13.76
C SER A 79 8.05 28.31 -12.77
N TRP A 80 6.71 28.34 -12.65
CA TRP A 80 5.91 28.79 -11.47
C TRP A 80 5.95 30.31 -11.10
N PRO A 81 4.87 30.92 -10.52
CA PRO A 81 3.64 30.33 -9.98
C PRO A 81 2.43 30.36 -10.90
N TYR A 82 1.86 29.18 -11.06
CA TYR A 82 0.64 28.84 -11.77
C TYR A 82 -0.56 29.58 -11.16
N VAL A 83 -1.14 30.48 -11.96
CA VAL A 83 -2.34 31.25 -11.61
C VAL A 83 -3.53 30.57 -12.26
N GLU A 84 -3.88 29.39 -11.77
CA GLU A 84 -5.15 28.76 -12.12
C GLU A 84 -6.09 28.82 -10.93
N ASN A 85 -7.39 28.95 -11.19
CA ASN A 85 -8.39 29.09 -10.14
C ASN A 85 -8.26 27.93 -9.15
N GLN A 86 -8.27 28.22 -7.84
CA GLN A 86 -8.20 27.17 -6.80
C GLN A 86 -9.20 26.04 -7.06
N SER A 87 -10.39 26.38 -7.56
CA SER A 87 -11.42 25.41 -7.96
C SER A 87 -10.97 24.40 -9.01
N TYR A 88 -10.10 24.79 -9.96
CA TYR A 88 -9.57 23.89 -10.98
C TYR A 88 -8.60 22.88 -10.37
N LEU A 89 -7.66 23.35 -9.55
CA LEU A 89 -6.70 22.49 -8.83
C LEU A 89 -7.44 21.45 -7.96
N TRP A 90 -8.39 21.91 -7.15
CA TRP A 90 -9.20 21.01 -6.31
C TRP A 90 -10.05 20.03 -7.14
N LYS A 91 -10.58 20.47 -8.29
CA LYS A 91 -11.32 19.58 -9.19
C LYS A 91 -10.46 18.40 -9.65
N TRP A 92 -9.27 18.67 -10.18
CA TRP A 92 -8.46 17.65 -10.85
C TRP A 92 -7.49 16.90 -9.93
N LEU A 93 -7.03 17.51 -8.83
CA LEU A 93 -6.16 16.84 -7.84
C LEU A 93 -6.94 16.18 -6.70
N PHE A 94 -8.21 16.54 -6.47
CA PHE A 94 -8.98 16.01 -5.34
C PHE A 94 -10.29 15.34 -5.76
N PHE A 95 -11.23 16.10 -6.34
CA PHE A 95 -12.58 15.58 -6.59
C PHE A 95 -12.63 14.50 -7.68
N VAL A 96 -11.96 14.71 -8.81
CA VAL A 96 -11.94 13.74 -9.91
C VAL A 96 -11.24 12.43 -9.50
N PRO A 97 -10.04 12.44 -8.87
CA PRO A 97 -9.43 11.24 -8.32
C PRO A 97 -10.32 10.54 -7.30
N LEU A 98 -11.00 11.29 -6.43
CA LEU A 98 -11.89 10.72 -5.42
C LEU A 98 -13.13 10.07 -6.04
N ALA A 99 -13.70 10.66 -7.09
CA ALA A 99 -14.80 10.07 -7.84
C ALA A 99 -14.38 8.77 -8.54
N ALA A 100 -13.19 8.76 -9.16
CA ALA A 100 -12.63 7.56 -9.75
C ALA A 100 -12.36 6.46 -8.71
N TYR A 101 -11.83 6.82 -7.54
CA TYR A 101 -11.67 5.90 -6.41
C TYR A 101 -13.02 5.36 -5.92
N PHE A 102 -14.03 6.21 -5.75
CA PHE A 102 -15.35 5.79 -5.32
C PHE A 102 -15.97 4.79 -6.31
N PHE A 103 -15.90 5.09 -7.60
CA PHE A 103 -16.35 4.18 -8.65
C PHE A 103 -15.61 2.83 -8.58
N TRP A 104 -14.28 2.87 -8.47
CA TRP A 104 -13.47 1.66 -8.29
C TRP A 104 -13.86 0.89 -7.01
N GLN A 105 -14.11 1.58 -5.90
CA GLN A 105 -14.48 0.98 -4.61
C GLN A 105 -15.84 0.28 -4.69
N VAL A 106 -16.82 0.87 -5.37
CA VAL A 106 -18.13 0.24 -5.63
C VAL A 106 -17.97 -1.01 -6.50
N LEU A 107 -17.19 -0.92 -7.58
CA LEU A 107 -16.90 -2.08 -8.44
C LEU A 107 -16.17 -3.18 -7.67
N TYR A 108 -15.19 -2.82 -6.85
CA TYR A 108 -14.44 -3.75 -6.01
C TYR A 108 -15.38 -4.49 -5.06
N TYR A 109 -16.25 -3.75 -4.36
CA TYR A 109 -17.24 -4.34 -3.47
C TYR A 109 -18.16 -5.31 -4.21
N LEU A 110 -18.71 -4.90 -5.36
CA LEU A 110 -19.60 -5.75 -6.16
C LEU A 110 -18.88 -7.03 -6.64
N ILE A 111 -17.68 -6.91 -7.20
CA ILE A 111 -16.97 -8.05 -7.79
C ILE A 111 -16.43 -8.99 -6.71
N VAL A 112 -15.81 -8.44 -5.66
CA VAL A 112 -15.11 -9.25 -4.66
C VAL A 112 -16.08 -9.77 -3.60
N GLU A 113 -16.92 -8.89 -3.04
CA GLU A 113 -17.77 -9.22 -1.90
C GLU A 113 -19.11 -9.84 -2.33
N VAL A 114 -19.67 -9.47 -3.48
CA VAL A 114 -20.93 -10.05 -3.96
C VAL A 114 -20.67 -11.23 -4.90
N LEU A 115 -20.01 -11.01 -6.04
CA LEU A 115 -19.88 -12.03 -7.08
C LEU A 115 -18.92 -13.16 -6.69
N ARG A 116 -17.80 -12.85 -6.03
CA ARG A 116 -16.79 -13.85 -5.66
C ARG A 116 -16.93 -14.42 -4.25
N ARG A 117 -17.99 -14.06 -3.52
CA ARG A 117 -18.20 -14.49 -2.12
C ARG A 117 -18.10 -16.00 -1.94
N GLN A 118 -18.81 -16.77 -2.78
CA GLN A 118 -18.82 -18.22 -2.68
C GLN A 118 -17.44 -18.84 -2.97
N ARG A 119 -16.68 -18.26 -3.90
CA ARG A 119 -15.30 -18.69 -4.19
C ARG A 119 -14.36 -18.39 -3.03
N LEU A 120 -14.49 -17.22 -2.41
CA LEU A 120 -13.68 -16.81 -1.25
C LEU A 120 -13.97 -17.65 0.01
N LEU A 121 -15.23 -18.11 0.17
CA LEU A 121 -15.61 -19.02 1.25
C LEU A 121 -15.07 -20.43 1.03
N ARG A 122 -15.05 -20.90 -0.23
CA ARG A 122 -14.58 -22.24 -0.60
C ARG A 122 -13.06 -22.36 -0.63
N ASP A 123 -12.37 -21.28 -0.94
CA ASP A 123 -10.91 -21.23 -1.06
C ASP A 123 -10.32 -20.22 -0.06
N PRO A 124 -9.97 -20.66 1.15
CA PRO A 124 -9.41 -19.79 2.19
C PRO A 124 -8.01 -19.26 1.85
N GLU A 125 -7.33 -19.79 0.82
CA GLU A 125 -6.03 -19.28 0.37
C GLU A 125 -6.14 -18.01 -0.47
N VAL A 126 -7.32 -17.71 -1.04
CA VAL A 126 -7.55 -16.48 -1.79
C VAL A 126 -7.50 -15.28 -0.83
N MET A 127 -6.37 -14.58 -0.88
CA MET A 127 -6.12 -13.40 -0.09
C MET A 127 -6.78 -12.16 -0.72
N THR A 128 -7.60 -11.49 0.07
CA THR A 128 -8.15 -10.17 -0.26
C THR A 128 -7.39 -9.10 0.52
N SER A 129 -7.42 -7.85 0.04
CA SER A 129 -6.79 -6.71 0.72
C SER A 129 -7.24 -6.60 2.18
N TYR A 130 -8.53 -6.86 2.46
CA TYR A 130 -9.06 -6.91 3.82
C TYR A 130 -8.40 -8.01 4.67
N ARG A 131 -8.28 -9.25 4.17
CA ARG A 131 -7.70 -10.37 4.93
C ARG A 131 -6.22 -10.13 5.22
N GLU A 132 -5.45 -9.69 4.22
CA GLU A 132 -4.02 -9.39 4.38
C GLU A 132 -3.78 -8.23 5.35
N LEU A 133 -4.47 -7.10 5.16
CA LEU A 133 -4.29 -5.93 6.01
C LEU A 133 -4.80 -6.16 7.42
N SER A 134 -5.90 -6.89 7.61
CA SER A 134 -6.39 -7.28 8.93
C SER A 134 -5.40 -8.22 9.64
N LYS A 135 -4.82 -9.18 8.91
CA LYS A 135 -3.79 -10.08 9.45
C LYS A 135 -2.52 -9.30 9.85
N LYS A 136 -2.09 -8.36 9.01
CA LYS A 136 -0.95 -7.46 9.32
C LYS A 136 -1.24 -6.56 10.51
N ALA A 137 -2.41 -5.92 10.56
CA ALA A 137 -2.82 -5.05 11.66
C ALA A 137 -2.92 -5.82 12.99
N LYS A 138 -3.53 -7.01 12.97
CA LYS A 138 -3.60 -7.92 14.13
C LYS A 138 -2.21 -8.33 14.60
N LYS A 139 -1.32 -8.72 13.69
CA LYS A 139 0.06 -9.11 14.01
C LYS A 139 0.87 -7.96 14.59
N ALA A 140 0.68 -6.75 14.08
CA ALA A 140 1.35 -5.55 14.56
C ALA A 140 0.74 -4.97 15.85
N ASN A 141 -0.44 -5.43 16.27
CA ASN A 141 -1.25 -4.88 17.36
C ASN A 141 -1.31 -3.34 17.36
N ASN A 142 -1.45 -2.76 16.17
CA ASN A 142 -1.31 -1.34 15.96
C ASN A 142 -2.62 -0.58 16.21
N MET A 143 -2.56 0.75 16.18
CA MET A 143 -3.73 1.63 16.33
C MET A 143 -4.84 1.29 15.32
N TRP A 144 -4.50 0.83 14.12
CA TRP A 144 -5.46 0.42 13.08
C TRP A 144 -6.27 -0.82 13.46
N TRP A 145 -5.68 -1.79 14.15
CA TRP A 145 -6.41 -2.94 14.68
C TRP A 145 -7.43 -2.54 15.75
N ARG A 146 -7.07 -1.55 16.60
CA ARG A 146 -7.98 -1.01 17.62
C ARG A 146 -9.12 -0.21 16.98
N LEU A 147 -8.79 0.67 16.04
CA LEU A 147 -9.77 1.48 15.30
C LEU A 147 -10.76 0.61 14.51
N SER A 148 -10.28 -0.46 13.87
CA SER A 148 -11.15 -1.36 13.10
C SER A 148 -12.15 -2.15 13.96
N GLY A 149 -11.95 -2.24 15.28
CA GLY A 149 -12.84 -2.94 16.21
C GLY A 149 -13.87 -2.05 16.91
N LEU A 150 -13.89 -0.74 16.66
CA LEU A 150 -14.73 0.21 17.41
C LEU A 150 -16.24 -0.05 17.27
N LEU A 151 -16.71 -0.49 16.10
CA LEU A 151 -18.11 -0.85 15.86
C LEU A 151 -18.42 -2.34 16.08
N GLY A 152 -17.52 -3.05 16.79
CA GLY A 152 -17.64 -4.49 17.08
C GLY A 152 -17.03 -5.39 16.01
N ASP A 153 -16.66 -6.61 16.41
CA ASP A 153 -15.93 -7.56 15.57
C ASP A 153 -16.69 -7.99 14.30
N GLN A 154 -18.02 -7.96 14.35
CA GLN A 154 -18.89 -8.29 13.22
C GLN A 154 -18.83 -7.24 12.10
N ASN A 155 -18.50 -5.98 12.44
CA ASN A 155 -18.49 -4.85 11.51
C ASN A 155 -17.08 -4.48 11.02
N ARG A 156 -16.07 -5.34 11.25
CA ARG A 156 -14.67 -5.06 10.89
C ARG A 156 -14.47 -4.80 9.39
N LEU A 157 -15.24 -5.45 8.52
CA LEU A 157 -15.20 -5.20 7.08
C LEU A 157 -15.67 -3.77 6.74
N LEU A 158 -16.80 -3.34 7.31
CA LEU A 158 -17.32 -1.99 7.13
C LEU A 158 -16.35 -0.94 7.69
N MET A 159 -15.79 -1.21 8.87
CA MET A 159 -14.78 -0.34 9.47
C MET A 159 -13.53 -0.25 8.61
N PHE A 160 -13.09 -1.35 8.01
CA PHE A 160 -11.98 -1.34 7.08
C PHE A 160 -12.27 -0.47 5.84
N ILE A 161 -13.45 -0.59 5.24
CA ILE A 161 -13.87 0.25 4.10
C ILE A 161 -13.89 1.73 4.51
N LEU A 162 -14.41 2.05 5.69
CA LEU A 162 -14.48 3.43 6.19
C LEU A 162 -13.09 4.00 6.49
N LEU A 163 -12.22 3.25 7.17
CA LEU A 163 -10.85 3.67 7.45
C LEU A 163 -10.06 3.87 6.15
N GLN A 164 -10.24 2.98 5.17
CA GLN A 164 -9.62 3.11 3.85
C GLN A 164 -10.16 4.35 3.11
N ALA A 165 -11.45 4.63 3.18
CA ALA A 165 -12.04 5.83 2.59
C ALA A 165 -11.50 7.12 3.23
N ILE A 166 -11.43 7.17 4.56
CA ILE A 166 -10.84 8.31 5.31
C ILE A 166 -9.37 8.48 4.93
N PHE A 167 -8.61 7.38 4.88
CA PHE A 167 -7.21 7.39 4.46
C PHE A 167 -7.04 7.94 3.05
N THR A 168 -7.84 7.48 2.09
CA THR A 168 -7.81 7.98 0.71
C THR A 168 -8.15 9.47 0.66
N VAL A 169 -9.23 9.90 1.30
CA VAL A 169 -9.62 11.33 1.34
C VAL A 169 -8.51 12.19 1.92
N ALA A 170 -7.95 11.81 3.07
CA ALA A 170 -6.90 12.57 3.73
C ALA A 170 -5.62 12.66 2.89
N THR A 171 -5.19 11.53 2.33
CA THR A 171 -3.94 11.48 1.54
C THR A 171 -4.08 12.18 0.20
N THR A 172 -5.23 12.07 -0.47
CA THR A 172 -5.57 12.85 -1.66
C THR A 172 -5.65 14.34 -1.34
N ALA A 173 -6.19 14.77 -0.19
CA ALA A 173 -6.20 16.19 0.18
C ALA A 173 -4.78 16.77 0.33
N LEU A 174 -3.84 15.98 0.86
CA LEU A 174 -2.44 16.39 1.03
C LEU A 174 -1.69 16.55 -0.30
N THR A 175 -2.17 15.96 -1.40
CA THR A 175 -1.50 16.11 -2.70
C THR A 175 -1.60 17.54 -3.24
N VAL A 176 -2.68 18.27 -2.91
CA VAL A 176 -2.90 19.65 -3.37
C VAL A 176 -1.76 20.58 -2.93
N PRO A 177 -1.42 20.72 -1.63
CA PRO A 177 -0.28 21.55 -1.23
C PRO A 177 1.07 21.00 -1.70
N ILE A 178 1.22 19.67 -1.82
CA ILE A 178 2.44 19.04 -2.37
C ILE A 178 2.66 19.44 -3.83
N PHE A 179 1.61 19.44 -4.64
CA PHE A 179 1.64 19.82 -6.05
C PHE A 179 2.08 21.28 -6.24
N LEU A 180 1.64 22.17 -5.35
CA LEU A 180 1.88 23.61 -5.46
C LEU A 180 3.25 24.08 -4.96
N SER A 181 3.97 23.26 -4.18
CA SER A 181 5.20 23.69 -3.51
C SER A 181 6.34 22.71 -3.74
N TYR A 182 7.37 23.17 -4.45
CA TYR A 182 8.61 22.42 -4.65
C TYR A 182 9.21 21.96 -3.33
N LYS A 183 9.24 22.84 -2.32
CA LYS A 183 9.80 22.53 -1.00
C LYS A 183 9.02 21.39 -0.33
N LEU A 184 7.69 21.45 -0.35
CA LEU A 184 6.85 20.39 0.24
C LEU A 184 7.02 19.08 -0.53
N HIS A 185 7.03 19.14 -1.86
CA HIS A 185 7.19 17.96 -2.68
C HIS A 185 8.56 17.30 -2.47
N MET A 186 9.64 18.08 -2.45
CA MET A 186 11.00 17.60 -2.19
C MET A 186 11.13 16.97 -0.79
N VAL A 187 10.61 17.64 0.25
CA VAL A 187 10.58 17.09 1.62
C VAL A 187 9.79 15.78 1.65
N TYR A 188 8.68 15.69 0.93
CA TYR A 188 7.89 14.47 0.85
C TYR A 188 8.64 13.33 0.14
N GLN A 189 9.40 13.61 -0.94
CA GLN A 189 10.26 12.60 -1.56
C GLN A 189 11.33 12.07 -0.59
N ILE A 190 12.01 12.96 0.14
CA ILE A 190 13.01 12.59 1.14
C ILE A 190 12.36 11.73 2.23
N LEU A 191 11.20 12.14 2.75
CA LEU A 191 10.46 11.41 3.78
C LEU A 191 10.14 9.97 3.34
N LYS A 192 9.69 9.77 2.11
CA LYS A 192 9.37 8.42 1.57
C LYS A 192 10.63 7.54 1.53
N VAL A 193 11.73 8.06 1.01
CA VAL A 193 13.00 7.30 0.95
C VAL A 193 13.48 6.99 2.35
N SER A 194 13.57 7.99 3.23
CA SER A 194 14.01 7.81 4.62
C SER A 194 13.14 6.80 5.38
N ALA A 195 11.81 6.88 5.26
CA ALA A 195 10.91 5.92 5.89
C ALA A 195 11.16 4.49 5.39
N SER A 196 11.33 4.29 4.07
CA SER A 196 11.58 2.96 3.52
C SER A 196 12.91 2.35 3.97
N VAL A 197 13.97 3.17 4.03
CA VAL A 197 15.30 2.77 4.49
C VAL A 197 15.30 2.46 5.99
N TRP A 198 14.66 3.31 6.79
CA TRP A 198 14.52 3.10 8.23
C TRP A 198 13.77 1.79 8.53
N ASN A 199 12.63 1.57 7.88
CA ASN A 199 11.87 0.31 8.01
C ASN A 199 12.65 -0.90 7.47
N GLY A 200 13.56 -0.69 6.53
CA GLY A 200 14.51 -1.68 6.03
C GLY A 200 15.52 -2.10 7.10
N GLY A 201 16.16 -1.12 7.72
CA GLY A 201 17.12 -1.34 8.82
C GLY A 201 16.47 -2.06 10.01
N ASP A 202 15.30 -1.59 10.45
CA ASP A 202 14.53 -2.23 11.52
C ASP A 202 14.20 -3.70 11.21
N PHE A 203 13.79 -3.99 9.98
CA PHE A 203 13.53 -5.36 9.55
C PHE A 203 14.78 -6.24 9.60
N LEU A 204 15.92 -5.71 9.16
CA LEU A 204 17.18 -6.47 9.13
C LEU A 204 17.72 -6.76 10.53
N LEU A 205 17.62 -5.78 11.45
CA LEU A 205 18.18 -5.88 12.79
C LEU A 205 17.28 -6.62 13.77
N GLU A 206 15.95 -6.44 13.70
CA GLU A 206 15.04 -7.03 14.69
C GLU A 206 14.27 -8.23 14.16
N VAL A 207 13.76 -8.15 12.93
CA VAL A 207 12.80 -9.12 12.43
C VAL A 207 13.49 -10.36 11.88
N MET A 208 14.56 -10.21 11.09
CA MET A 208 15.28 -11.36 10.53
C MET A 208 15.88 -12.27 11.60
N PRO A 209 16.60 -11.78 12.64
CA PRO A 209 17.18 -12.66 13.66
C PRO A 209 16.11 -13.41 14.44
N ARG A 210 15.01 -12.74 14.79
CA ARG A 210 13.86 -13.39 15.46
C ARG A 210 13.25 -14.48 14.58
N GLN A 211 13.13 -14.27 13.28
CA GLN A 211 12.62 -15.29 12.36
C GLN A 211 13.54 -16.51 12.27
N VAL A 212 14.87 -16.32 12.30
CA VAL A 212 15.83 -17.43 12.31
C VAL A 212 15.70 -18.22 13.61
N ILE A 213 15.69 -17.55 14.77
CA ILE A 213 15.53 -18.21 16.08
C ILE A 213 14.21 -19.01 16.13
N LEU A 214 13.11 -18.42 15.65
CA LEU A 214 11.81 -19.11 15.62
C LEU A 214 11.80 -20.31 14.66
N LYS A 215 12.48 -20.21 13.51
CA LYS A 215 12.63 -21.34 12.57
C LYS A 215 13.45 -22.47 13.18
N GLU A 216 14.55 -22.16 13.86
CA GLU A 216 15.37 -23.16 14.55
C GLU A 216 14.60 -23.83 15.68
N LYS A 217 13.88 -23.08 16.52
CA LYS A 217 13.01 -23.65 17.57
C LYS A 217 11.93 -24.57 17.01
N LYS A 218 11.26 -24.15 15.93
CA LYS A 218 10.24 -24.99 15.28
C LYS A 218 10.85 -26.27 14.70
N LYS A 219 12.07 -26.19 14.16
CA LYS A 219 12.81 -27.34 13.63
C LYS A 219 13.24 -28.31 14.73
N SER A 220 13.66 -27.83 15.90
CA SER A 220 13.95 -28.70 17.06
C SER A 220 12.68 -29.37 17.57
N GLU A 221 11.59 -28.63 17.77
CA GLU A 221 10.30 -29.20 18.21
C GLU A 221 9.78 -30.27 17.24
N THR A 222 9.92 -30.05 15.93
CA THR A 222 9.51 -31.04 14.92
C THR A 222 10.38 -32.30 14.98
N ARG A 223 11.69 -32.16 15.26
CA ARG A 223 12.61 -33.29 15.45
C ARG A 223 12.27 -34.08 16.70
N ASP A 224 12.06 -33.42 17.84
CA ASP A 224 11.68 -34.07 19.09
C ASP A 224 10.38 -34.88 18.94
N VAL A 225 9.37 -34.33 18.25
CA VAL A 225 8.11 -35.05 17.96
C VAL A 225 8.35 -36.27 17.05
N THR A 226 9.23 -36.13 16.05
CA THR A 226 9.55 -37.24 15.12
C THR A 226 10.34 -38.33 15.83
N GLU A 227 11.29 -37.98 16.70
CA GLU A 227 12.09 -38.92 17.49
C GLU A 227 11.23 -39.64 18.54
N GLN A 228 10.31 -38.93 19.22
CA GLN A 228 9.34 -39.55 20.14
C GLN A 228 8.36 -40.50 19.43
N GLN A 229 7.96 -40.21 18.19
CA GLN A 229 7.17 -41.13 17.37
C GLN A 229 7.97 -42.35 16.90
N HIS A 230 9.28 -42.21 16.70
CA HIS A 230 10.16 -43.31 16.30
C HIS A 230 10.59 -44.22 17.46
N GLU A 231 10.66 -43.70 18.70
CA GLU A 231 10.96 -44.46 19.91
C GLU A 231 9.74 -45.20 20.52
N ASN A 232 8.50 -44.81 20.17
CA ASN A 232 7.28 -45.49 20.61
C ASN A 232 6.51 -46.28 19.51
N PRO A 233 7.11 -47.22 18.75
CA PRO A 233 6.32 -48.08 17.85
C PRO A 233 5.45 -49.11 18.59
N LEU A 234 5.68 -49.34 19.89
CA LEU A 234 5.17 -50.50 20.64
C LEU A 234 3.86 -50.26 21.41
N GLN A 235 3.34 -49.04 21.49
CA GLN A 235 2.08 -48.78 22.21
C GLN A 235 0.81 -48.92 21.36
N GLU A 236 0.89 -48.87 20.02
CA GLU A 236 -0.32 -48.91 19.18
C GLU A 236 -0.83 -50.33 18.90
N ASN A 237 -0.02 -51.36 19.10
CA ASN A 237 -0.41 -52.76 18.83
C ASN A 237 -0.86 -53.55 20.07
N SER A 238 -0.83 -52.98 21.27
CA SER A 238 -1.19 -53.66 22.52
C SER A 238 -2.68 -53.51 22.91
N MET A 239 -3.44 -52.66 22.20
CA MET A 239 -4.84 -52.35 22.57
C MET A 239 -5.91 -53.02 21.70
N LYS A 240 -5.53 -53.99 20.85
CA LYS A 240 -6.48 -54.83 20.11
C LYS A 240 -6.36 -56.28 20.57
N THR A 241 -7.46 -56.79 21.13
CA THR A 241 -7.73 -58.14 21.70
C THR A 241 -7.11 -58.43 23.08
N PRO A 242 -7.85 -59.01 24.06
CA PRO A 242 -8.85 -60.08 23.87
C PRO A 242 -10.19 -59.93 24.62
N GLN A 243 -11.30 -60.21 23.92
CA GLN A 243 -12.35 -61.20 24.19
C GLN A 243 -13.61 -60.86 23.39
#